data_AF-A0A8H7ZQQ1-F1
#
_entry.id   AF-A0A8H7ZQQ1-F1
#
_cell.length_a   1.000
_cell.length_b   1.000
_cell.length_c   1.000
_cell.angle_alpha   90.00
_cell.angle_beta   90.00
_cell.angle_gamma   90.00
#
_symmetry.space_group_name_H-M   'P 1'
#
loop_
_entity.id
_entity.type
_entity.pdbx_description
1 polymer ?
#
loop_
_entity_poly.entity_id
_entity_poly.type
_entity_poly.pdbx_seq_one_letter_code
_entity_poly.pdbx_strand_id
1 'polypeptide(L)'
;MESNGKRVTRAGTEIRDYTTGPIIWGEPGTNGQHAFYQLIHQGTKLVPCDFIAPVATHNPISGGLHHTILLSNFFAQTEALMLGKTADQVRDELAKDPAASRMSPEDRARLVVHKTFPGNRPTNSIMVDKIDPATLGALIAMYEHKIFVQGAEFGADMNYFPDMYWGVELGKQLAKTVLADLESPSGEITSHDGSTNGLINYYKKQRKVVRI
;
A
#
# COMPACT_ATOMS: atom_id res chain seq x y z
N MET A 1 7.30 -3.65 7.24
CA MET A 1 7.21 -4.92 6.49
C MET A 1 8.42 -5.80 6.77
N GLU A 2 9.63 -5.37 6.41
CA GLU A 2 10.85 -6.13 6.74
C GLU A 2 11.01 -6.35 8.25
N SER A 3 10.60 -5.36 9.05
CA SER A 3 10.78 -5.45 10.49
C SER A 3 9.93 -6.50 11.19
N ASN A 4 8.60 -6.30 11.13
CA ASN A 4 7.60 -7.12 11.83
C ASN A 4 7.00 -8.22 10.94
N GLY A 5 7.46 -8.39 9.71
CA GLY A 5 7.03 -9.46 8.78
C GLY A 5 7.62 -10.80 9.16
N LYS A 6 7.32 -11.28 10.37
CA LYS A 6 7.93 -12.44 11.00
C LYS A 6 6.85 -13.47 11.36
N ARG A 7 7.22 -14.75 11.33
CA ARG A 7 6.34 -15.89 11.67
C ARG A 7 6.81 -16.69 12.89
N VAL A 8 7.92 -16.30 13.51
CA VAL A 8 8.51 -17.00 14.65
C VAL A 8 8.79 -15.96 15.74
N THR A 9 8.39 -16.29 16.97
CA THR A 9 8.61 -15.47 18.17
C THR A 9 10.06 -15.54 18.63
N ARG A 10 10.45 -14.66 19.56
CA ARG A 10 11.77 -14.68 20.22
C ARG A 10 12.08 -16.00 20.93
N ALA A 11 11.06 -16.71 21.40
CA ALA A 11 11.20 -18.01 22.06
C ALA A 11 11.43 -19.17 21.07
N GLY A 12 11.46 -18.89 19.76
CA GLY A 12 11.61 -19.92 18.73
C GLY A 12 10.30 -20.65 18.39
N THR A 13 9.17 -20.19 18.93
CA THR A 13 7.85 -20.76 18.64
C THR A 13 7.24 -20.10 17.40
N GLU A 14 6.70 -20.91 16.49
CA GLU A 14 5.98 -20.43 15.32
C GLU A 14 4.63 -19.80 15.71
N ILE A 15 4.34 -18.65 15.12
CA ILE A 15 3.10 -17.91 15.29
C ILE A 15 2.03 -18.54 14.38
N ARG A 16 0.90 -18.98 14.95
CA ARG A 16 -0.15 -19.72 14.21
C ARG A 16 -1.56 -19.16 14.38
N ASP A 17 -1.77 -18.34 15.40
CA ASP A 17 -3.06 -17.90 15.90
C ASP A 17 -3.32 -16.40 15.73
N TYR A 18 -2.30 -15.62 15.32
CA TYR A 18 -2.44 -14.19 15.04
C TYR A 18 -1.60 -13.75 13.83
N THR A 19 -1.88 -12.54 13.35
CA THR A 19 -1.15 -11.89 12.26
C THR A 19 -0.09 -10.93 12.81
N THR A 20 1.00 -10.74 12.07
CA THR A 20 2.10 -9.83 12.45
C THR A 20 2.13 -8.59 11.54
N GLY A 21 3.30 -8.17 11.08
CA GLY A 21 3.48 -6.93 10.32
C GLY A 21 2.55 -6.85 9.09
N PRO A 22 1.80 -5.76 8.92
CA PRO A 22 0.94 -5.58 7.76
C PRO A 22 1.76 -5.27 6.49
N ILE A 23 1.14 -5.45 5.33
CA ILE A 23 1.64 -4.90 4.07
C ILE A 23 1.42 -3.39 4.10
N ILE A 24 2.51 -2.63 3.91
CA ILE A 24 2.48 -1.17 3.83
C ILE A 24 2.56 -0.77 2.37
N TRP A 25 1.68 0.16 1.97
CA TRP A 25 1.61 0.69 0.61
C TRP A 25 0.97 2.08 0.66
N GLY A 26 1.20 2.90 -0.37
CA GLY A 26 0.64 4.25 -0.47
C GLY A 26 1.37 5.10 -1.51
N GLU A 27 0.78 6.25 -1.82
CA GLU A 27 1.32 7.29 -2.71
C GLU A 27 0.95 8.66 -2.14
N PRO A 28 1.71 9.73 -2.45
CA PRO A 28 1.36 11.09 -2.04
C PRO A 28 -0.03 11.50 -2.56
N GLY A 29 -0.75 12.26 -1.74
CA GLY A 29 -1.97 12.94 -2.17
C GLY A 29 -1.64 14.13 -3.09
N THR A 30 -2.48 14.46 -4.07
CA THR A 30 -3.78 13.86 -4.40
C THR A 30 -3.68 12.70 -5.40
N ASN A 31 -2.47 12.33 -5.86
CA ASN A 31 -2.26 11.32 -6.91
C ASN A 31 -2.94 9.98 -6.59
N GLY A 32 -2.79 9.50 -5.35
CA GLY A 32 -3.43 8.26 -4.90
C GLY A 32 -4.97 8.27 -5.02
N GLN A 33 -5.60 9.45 -4.91
CA GLN A 33 -7.05 9.62 -5.03
C GLN A 33 -7.55 9.23 -6.42
N HIS A 34 -6.72 9.46 -7.45
CA HIS A 34 -7.03 9.15 -8.84
C HIS A 34 -6.48 7.79 -9.29
N ALA A 35 -5.92 6.99 -8.38
CA ALA A 35 -5.36 5.68 -8.67
C ALA A 35 -6.12 4.55 -7.98
N PHE A 36 -6.21 4.58 -6.64
CA PHE A 36 -6.67 3.43 -5.86
C PHE A 36 -7.70 3.74 -4.77
N TYR A 37 -8.07 5.01 -4.57
CA TYR A 37 -9.08 5.37 -3.56
C TYR A 37 -10.47 4.80 -3.86
N GLN A 38 -10.76 4.49 -5.12
CA GLN A 38 -11.96 3.72 -5.50
C GLN A 38 -12.05 2.41 -4.70
N LEU A 39 -10.95 1.67 -4.61
CA LEU A 39 -10.89 0.41 -3.86
C LEU A 39 -10.98 0.68 -2.34
N ILE A 40 -10.37 1.75 -1.85
CA ILE A 40 -10.44 2.11 -0.43
C ILE A 40 -11.87 2.45 -0.03
N HIS A 41 -12.61 3.21 -0.85
CA HIS A 41 -13.97 3.67 -0.55
C HIS A 41 -15.05 2.62 -0.76
N GLN A 42 -14.98 1.84 -1.85
CA GLN A 42 -16.07 0.94 -2.26
C GLN A 42 -15.63 -0.53 -2.40
N GLY A 43 -14.35 -0.83 -2.20
CA GLY A 43 -13.87 -2.20 -2.20
C GLY A 43 -14.29 -2.98 -0.96
N THR A 44 -14.12 -4.30 -1.01
CA THR A 44 -14.52 -5.24 0.04
C THR A 44 -13.46 -5.43 1.14
N LYS A 45 -12.32 -4.72 1.05
CA LYS A 45 -11.25 -4.77 2.04
C LYS A 45 -11.36 -3.54 2.95
N LEU A 46 -11.21 -3.75 4.25
CA LEU A 46 -10.97 -2.67 5.19
C LEU A 46 -9.48 -2.33 5.16
N VAL A 47 -9.17 -1.08 4.86
CA VAL A 47 -7.79 -0.57 4.77
C VAL A 47 -7.68 0.62 5.71
N PRO A 48 -7.03 0.47 6.88
CA PRO A 48 -6.73 1.62 7.74
C PRO A 48 -5.71 2.54 7.05
N CYS A 49 -5.95 3.85 7.09
CA CYS A 49 -5.08 4.83 6.42
C CYS A 49 -4.57 5.89 7.39
N ASP A 50 -3.26 6.17 7.34
CA ASP A 50 -2.68 7.35 7.99
C ASP A 50 -2.58 8.47 6.94
N PHE A 51 -3.33 9.55 7.12
CA PHE A 51 -3.27 10.76 6.32
C PHE A 51 -2.34 11.77 7.00
N ILE A 52 -1.32 12.24 6.28
CA ILE A 52 -0.32 13.17 6.83
C ILE A 52 -0.26 14.44 5.96
N ALA A 53 -0.37 15.62 6.57
CA ALA A 53 -0.25 16.89 5.84
C ALA A 53 0.32 18.03 6.70
N PRO A 54 1.17 18.91 6.14
CA PRO A 54 1.59 20.13 6.82
C PRO A 54 0.55 21.25 6.69
N VAL A 55 0.41 22.08 7.73
CA VAL A 55 -0.41 23.30 7.70
C VAL A 55 0.17 24.31 6.70
N ALA A 56 1.49 24.50 6.69
CA ALA A 56 2.18 25.44 5.80
C ALA A 56 2.96 24.72 4.69
N THR A 57 2.87 25.26 3.47
CA THR A 57 3.70 24.84 2.34
C THR A 57 5.02 25.62 2.28
N HIS A 58 6.06 24.98 1.74
CA HIS A 58 7.28 25.68 1.32
C HIS A 58 7.11 26.43 -0.01
N ASN A 59 6.04 26.13 -0.76
CA ASN A 59 5.80 26.64 -2.10
C ASN A 59 4.42 27.35 -2.16
N PRO A 60 4.28 28.58 -1.62
CA PRO A 60 3.02 29.32 -1.57
C PRO A 60 2.65 29.92 -2.94
N ILE A 61 2.62 29.09 -3.97
CA ILE A 61 2.28 29.47 -5.35
C ILE A 61 0.84 29.98 -5.40
N SER A 62 0.60 31.03 -6.18
CA SER A 62 -0.73 31.65 -6.33
C SER A 62 -1.35 32.06 -5.00
N GLY A 63 -0.55 32.65 -4.11
CA GLY A 63 -1.01 33.08 -2.78
C GLY A 63 -1.40 31.92 -1.86
N GLY A 64 -0.88 30.71 -2.11
CA GLY A 64 -1.19 29.52 -1.32
C GLY A 64 -2.42 28.73 -1.79
N LEU A 65 -3.07 29.13 -2.88
CA LEU A 65 -4.26 28.46 -3.40
C LEU A 65 -4.07 26.95 -3.61
N HIS A 66 -2.91 26.54 -4.15
CA HIS A 66 -2.60 25.12 -4.36
C HIS A 66 -2.58 24.33 -3.04
N HIS A 67 -2.05 24.92 -1.97
CA HIS A 67 -2.00 24.28 -0.66
C HIS A 67 -3.39 24.21 -0.02
N THR A 68 -4.20 25.26 -0.19
CA THR A 68 -5.61 25.25 0.24
C THR A 68 -6.41 24.15 -0.44
N ILE A 69 -6.23 23.96 -1.75
CA ILE A 69 -6.88 22.86 -2.50
C ILE A 69 -6.37 21.49 -2.05
N LEU A 70 -5.06 21.36 -1.80
CA LEU A 70 -4.49 20.12 -1.26
C LEU A 70 -5.14 19.77 0.09
N LEU A 71 -5.21 20.74 1.02
CA LEU A 71 -5.76 20.54 2.35
C LEU A 71 -7.28 20.29 2.31
N SER A 72 -8.03 20.92 1.40
CA SER A 72 -9.46 20.62 1.24
C SER A 72 -9.68 19.15 0.88
N ASN A 73 -8.82 18.59 0.02
CA ASN A 73 -8.86 17.17 -0.33
C ASN A 73 -8.42 16.27 0.85
N PHE A 74 -7.41 16.68 1.62
CA PHE A 74 -6.99 15.96 2.83
C PHE A 74 -8.15 15.80 3.82
N PHE A 75 -8.85 16.90 4.16
CA PHE A 75 -9.98 16.87 5.09
C PHE A 75 -11.16 16.07 4.52
N ALA A 76 -11.57 16.39 3.28
CA ALA A 76 -12.73 15.78 2.66
C ALA A 76 -12.61 14.25 2.53
N GLN A 77 -11.41 13.72 2.26
CA GLN A 77 -11.24 12.27 2.10
C GLN A 77 -11.45 11.50 3.40
N THR A 78 -10.91 12.00 4.52
CA THR A 78 -11.10 11.36 5.83
C THR A 78 -12.55 11.43 6.30
N GLU A 79 -13.22 12.56 6.06
CA GLU A 79 -14.66 12.73 6.31
C GLU A 79 -15.50 11.76 5.45
N ALA A 80 -15.21 11.67 4.14
CA ALA A 80 -15.92 10.78 3.24
C ALA A 80 -15.73 9.30 3.62
N LEU A 81 -14.53 8.90 4.06
CA LEU A 81 -14.26 7.54 4.54
C LEU A 81 -15.04 7.21 5.83
N MET A 82 -15.22 8.19 6.71
CA MET A 82 -15.99 8.03 7.94
C MET A 82 -17.50 7.98 7.66
N LEU A 83 -18.04 8.99 6.98
CA LEU A 83 -19.48 9.20 6.84
C LEU A 83 -20.09 8.39 5.70
N GLY A 84 -19.34 8.17 4.62
CA GLY A 84 -19.89 7.61 3.40
C GLY A 84 -21.01 8.48 2.80
N LYS A 85 -21.93 7.82 2.09
CA LYS A 85 -23.10 8.42 1.45
C LYS A 85 -24.20 7.37 1.35
N THR A 86 -25.32 7.65 1.99
CA THR A 86 -26.47 6.73 2.07
C THR A 86 -27.24 6.64 0.75
N ALA A 87 -27.99 5.55 0.57
CA ALA A 87 -28.84 5.36 -0.61
C ALA A 87 -29.88 6.48 -0.77
N ASP A 88 -30.42 7.03 0.33
CA ASP A 88 -31.39 8.13 0.28
C ASP A 88 -30.75 9.42 -0.21
N GLN A 89 -29.56 9.78 0.30
CA GLN A 89 -28.80 10.92 -0.22
C GLN A 89 -28.51 10.78 -1.72
N VAL A 90 -28.17 9.57 -2.17
CA VAL A 90 -27.95 9.31 -3.60
C VAL A 90 -29.24 9.46 -4.41
N ARG A 91 -30.38 8.98 -3.91
CA ARG A 91 -31.69 9.16 -4.56
C ARG A 91 -32.04 10.65 -4.69
N ASP A 92 -31.80 11.43 -3.64
CA ASP A 92 -32.03 12.87 -3.63
C ASP A 92 -31.12 13.62 -4.61
N GLU A 93 -29.86 13.20 -4.74
CA GLU A 93 -28.94 13.71 -5.76
C GLU A 93 -29.41 13.37 -7.19
N LEU A 94 -29.78 12.11 -7.43
CA LEU A 94 -30.25 11.67 -8.75
C LEU A 94 -31.58 12.31 -9.13
N ALA A 95 -32.46 12.63 -8.18
CA ALA A 95 -33.70 13.35 -8.45
C ALA A 95 -33.44 14.78 -8.99
N LYS A 96 -32.29 15.38 -8.66
CA LYS A 96 -31.88 16.72 -9.10
C LYS A 96 -31.02 16.69 -10.37
N ASP A 97 -30.56 15.51 -10.80
CA ASP A 97 -29.69 15.34 -11.97
C ASP A 97 -30.53 15.25 -13.26
N PRO A 98 -30.43 16.23 -14.19
CA PRO A 98 -31.15 16.19 -15.45
C PRO A 98 -30.83 14.95 -16.29
N ALA A 99 -29.63 14.38 -16.18
CA ALA A 99 -29.26 13.16 -16.89
C ALA A 99 -30.00 11.92 -16.34
N ALA A 100 -30.20 11.87 -15.02
CA ALA A 100 -30.94 10.79 -14.37
C ALA A 100 -32.44 10.78 -14.73
N SER A 101 -33.01 11.94 -15.11
CA SER A 101 -34.40 12.02 -15.57
C SER A 101 -34.67 11.22 -16.85
N ARG A 102 -33.62 10.98 -17.66
CA ARG A 102 -33.67 10.22 -18.92
C ARG A 102 -33.44 8.72 -18.74
N MET A 103 -33.12 8.27 -17.51
CA MET A 103 -32.84 6.86 -17.21
C MET A 103 -34.13 6.11 -16.85
N SER A 104 -34.16 4.81 -17.14
CA SER A 104 -35.25 3.94 -16.66
C SER A 104 -35.28 3.89 -15.12
N PRO A 105 -36.45 3.64 -14.49
CA PRO A 105 -36.53 3.41 -13.05
C PRO A 105 -35.53 2.34 -12.56
N GLU A 106 -35.33 1.28 -13.34
CA GLU A 106 -34.43 0.17 -13.04
C GLU A 106 -32.96 0.60 -13.09
N ASP A 107 -32.57 1.39 -14.10
CA ASP A 107 -31.22 1.94 -14.20
C ASP A 107 -30.91 2.88 -13.04
N ARG A 108 -31.88 3.73 -12.64
CA ARG A 108 -31.72 4.60 -11.48
C ARG A 108 -31.53 3.80 -10.20
N ALA A 109 -32.32 2.74 -10.00
CA ALA A 109 -32.19 1.87 -8.83
C ALA A 109 -30.81 1.19 -8.77
N ARG A 110 -30.29 0.69 -9.90
CA ARG A 110 -28.92 0.17 -10.00
C ARG A 110 -27.88 1.24 -9.67
N LEU A 111 -28.05 2.44 -10.22
CA LEU A 111 -27.11 3.54 -10.01
C LEU A 111 -27.05 3.98 -8.54
N VAL A 112 -28.18 3.93 -7.82
CA VAL A 112 -28.21 4.20 -6.37
C VAL A 112 -27.25 3.28 -5.62
N VAL A 113 -27.25 1.98 -5.93
CA VAL A 113 -26.35 1.02 -5.29
C VAL A 113 -24.89 1.33 -5.61
N HIS A 114 -24.58 1.63 -6.87
CA HIS A 114 -23.20 1.96 -7.30
C HIS A 114 -22.67 3.28 -6.71
N LYS A 115 -23.54 4.25 -6.44
CA LYS A 115 -23.17 5.56 -5.88
C LYS A 115 -23.30 5.64 -4.36
N THR A 116 -23.73 4.56 -3.70
CA THR A 116 -23.74 4.46 -2.24
C THR A 116 -22.32 4.21 -1.74
N PHE A 117 -21.93 4.91 -0.68
CA PHE A 117 -20.64 4.74 -0.01
C PHE A 117 -20.92 4.27 1.41
N PRO A 118 -20.40 3.09 1.83
CA PRO A 118 -20.76 2.51 3.12
C PRO A 118 -20.22 3.31 4.32
N GLY A 119 -19.20 4.16 4.12
CA GLY A 119 -18.53 4.84 5.23
C GLY A 119 -17.88 3.85 6.19
N ASN A 120 -17.70 4.27 7.45
CA ASN A 120 -17.12 3.46 8.53
C ASN A 120 -15.76 2.84 8.17
N ARG A 121 -14.92 3.62 7.49
CA ARG A 121 -13.55 3.24 7.11
C ARG A 121 -12.54 4.06 7.92
N PRO A 122 -11.68 3.42 8.73
CA PRO A 122 -10.88 4.13 9.72
C PRO A 122 -9.72 4.88 9.09
N THR A 123 -9.48 6.10 9.58
CA THR A 123 -8.30 6.90 9.24
C THR A 123 -7.71 7.54 10.49
N ASN A 124 -6.39 7.75 10.49
CA ASN A 124 -5.73 8.71 11.39
C ASN A 124 -5.37 9.95 10.58
N SER A 125 -5.59 11.13 11.12
CA SER A 125 -5.11 12.40 10.54
C SER A 125 -3.98 12.96 11.39
N ILE A 126 -2.78 13.05 10.80
CA ILE A 126 -1.58 13.55 11.45
C ILE A 126 -1.23 14.88 10.77
N MET A 127 -1.42 15.98 11.51
CA MET A 127 -1.06 17.30 11.03
C MET A 127 0.16 17.84 11.76
N VAL A 128 1.00 18.55 11.02
CA VAL A 128 2.20 19.23 11.53
C VAL A 128 2.23 20.65 10.97
N ASP A 129 2.92 21.57 11.64
CA ASP A 129 2.92 22.97 11.19
C ASP A 129 3.59 23.14 9.82
N LYS A 130 4.76 22.51 9.62
CA LYS A 130 5.52 22.54 8.38
C LYS A 130 6.45 21.32 8.30
N ILE A 131 6.69 20.78 7.10
CA ILE A 131 7.70 19.71 6.93
C ILE A 131 9.10 20.30 6.89
N ASP A 132 9.75 20.48 8.04
CA ASP A 132 11.17 20.82 8.15
C ASP A 132 12.00 19.60 8.62
N PRO A 133 13.34 19.69 8.68
CA PRO A 133 14.16 18.54 9.07
C PRO A 133 13.82 17.97 10.46
N ALA A 134 13.46 18.83 11.42
CA ALA A 134 13.12 18.40 12.76
C ALA A 134 11.77 17.64 12.76
N THR A 135 10.77 18.17 12.07
CA THR A 135 9.44 17.56 11.93
C THR A 135 9.52 16.24 11.17
N LEU A 136 10.31 16.18 10.10
CA LEU A 136 10.53 14.94 9.36
C LEU A 136 11.21 13.89 10.24
N GLY A 137 12.23 14.26 11.01
CA GLY A 137 12.88 13.38 11.98
C GLY A 137 11.92 12.85 13.03
N ALA A 138 11.07 13.73 13.58
CA ALA A 138 10.05 13.34 14.56
C ALA A 138 9.00 12.38 13.98
N LEU A 139 8.53 12.61 12.75
CA LEU A 139 7.60 11.71 12.06
C LEU A 139 8.22 10.33 11.82
N ILE A 140 9.49 10.27 11.41
CA ILE A 140 10.21 9.00 11.22
C ILE A 140 10.31 8.26 12.56
N ALA A 141 10.81 8.93 13.61
CA ALA A 141 10.97 8.34 14.94
C ALA A 141 9.64 7.84 15.53
N MET A 142 8.54 8.57 15.29
CA MET A 142 7.20 8.14 15.67
C MET A 142 6.83 6.79 15.04
N TYR A 143 7.09 6.60 13.74
CA TYR A 143 6.84 5.31 13.07
C TYR A 143 7.82 4.22 13.49
N GLU A 144 9.10 4.54 13.76
CA GLU A 144 10.05 3.59 14.33
C GLU A 144 9.57 3.05 15.69
N HIS A 145 9.10 3.93 16.57
CA HIS A 145 8.53 3.54 17.87
C HIS A 145 7.21 2.77 17.73
N LYS A 146 6.33 3.15 16.80
CA LYS A 146 5.13 2.36 16.45
C LYS A 146 5.50 0.93 16.06
N ILE A 147 6.49 0.78 15.18
CA ILE A 147 6.98 -0.52 14.70
C ILE A 147 7.59 -1.32 15.84
N PHE A 148 8.40 -0.68 16.69
CA PHE A 148 9.00 -1.32 17.87
C PHE A 148 7.94 -1.86 18.82
N VAL A 149 6.95 -1.04 19.20
CA VAL A 149 5.86 -1.47 20.11
C VAL A 149 5.08 -2.63 19.50
N GLN A 150 4.72 -2.57 18.22
CA GLN A 150 4.06 -3.69 17.54
C GLN A 150 4.90 -4.98 17.58
N GLY A 151 6.21 -4.88 17.33
CA GLY A 151 7.11 -6.03 17.32
C GLY A 151 7.25 -6.66 18.71
N ALA A 152 7.33 -5.83 19.75
CA ALA A 152 7.32 -6.28 21.14
C ALA A 152 6.03 -7.03 21.47
N GLU A 153 4.87 -6.48 21.07
CA GLU A 153 3.56 -7.08 21.35
C GLU A 153 3.31 -8.38 20.59
N PHE A 154 3.82 -8.49 19.37
CA PHE A 154 3.78 -9.75 18.62
C PHE A 154 4.72 -10.82 19.18
N GLY A 155 5.57 -10.49 20.16
CA GLY A 155 6.63 -11.38 20.65
C GLY A 155 7.70 -11.68 19.60
N ALA A 156 7.77 -10.85 18.55
CA ALA A 156 8.61 -11.03 17.36
C ALA A 156 9.63 -9.88 17.18
N ASP A 157 10.08 -9.30 18.30
CA ASP A 157 11.03 -8.19 18.33
C ASP A 157 12.32 -8.53 17.57
N MET A 158 12.69 -7.62 16.66
CA MET A 158 13.87 -7.70 15.83
C MET A 158 15.18 -7.60 16.60
N ASN A 159 15.16 -6.95 17.77
CA ASN A 159 16.39 -6.60 18.49
C ASN A 159 17.00 -7.77 19.26
N TYR A 160 16.43 -8.97 19.13
CA TYR A 160 16.89 -10.13 19.90
C TYR A 160 18.12 -10.82 19.28
N PHE A 161 18.23 -10.86 17.96
CA PHE A 161 19.44 -11.30 17.26
C PHE A 161 19.88 -10.22 16.27
N PRO A 162 21.20 -9.96 16.13
CA PRO A 162 21.72 -8.92 15.24
C PRO A 162 21.31 -9.11 13.77
N ASP A 163 20.96 -10.33 13.36
CA ASP A 163 20.73 -10.70 11.96
C ASP A 163 19.32 -11.28 11.69
N MET A 164 18.26 -10.82 12.38
CA MET A 164 16.88 -11.33 12.17
C MET A 164 16.24 -11.07 10.78
N TYR A 165 17.05 -10.74 9.77
CA TYR A 165 16.69 -10.56 8.36
C TYR A 165 16.90 -11.82 7.51
N TRP A 166 16.87 -13.01 8.11
CA TRP A 166 17.09 -14.32 7.45
C TRP A 166 16.26 -14.54 6.16
N GLY A 167 15.10 -13.89 6.05
CA GLY A 167 14.21 -14.00 4.88
C GLY A 167 14.86 -13.57 3.55
N VAL A 168 15.92 -12.76 3.57
CA VAL A 168 16.60 -12.31 2.35
C VAL A 168 17.73 -13.25 1.90
N GLU A 169 18.18 -14.17 2.75
CA GLU A 169 19.40 -14.94 2.51
C GLU A 169 19.23 -16.02 1.45
N LEU A 170 18.10 -16.74 1.48
CA LEU A 170 17.82 -17.81 0.53
C LEU A 170 17.87 -17.31 -0.92
N GLY A 171 17.27 -16.14 -1.18
CA GLY A 171 17.31 -15.51 -2.51
C GLY A 171 18.74 -15.17 -2.95
N LYS A 172 19.57 -14.63 -2.05
CA LYS A 172 20.98 -14.32 -2.34
C LYS A 172 21.81 -15.59 -2.63
N GLN A 173 21.57 -16.67 -1.90
CA GLN A 173 22.26 -17.95 -2.12
C GLN A 173 21.87 -18.56 -3.47
N LEU A 174 20.58 -18.64 -3.77
CA LEU A 174 20.08 -19.19 -5.03
C LEU A 174 20.53 -18.35 -6.24
N ALA A 175 20.56 -17.03 -6.11
CA ALA A 175 21.01 -16.14 -7.18
C ALA A 175 22.47 -16.40 -7.60
N LYS A 176 23.35 -16.76 -6.65
CA LYS A 176 24.75 -17.13 -6.97
C LYS A 176 24.82 -18.40 -7.81
N THR A 177 24.03 -19.42 -7.46
CA THR A 177 23.95 -20.67 -8.22
C THR A 177 23.39 -20.42 -9.62
N VAL A 178 22.29 -19.69 -9.72
CA VAL A 178 21.68 -19.35 -11.01
C VAL A 178 22.63 -18.52 -11.88
N LEU A 179 23.36 -17.55 -11.30
CA LEU A 179 24.36 -16.79 -12.04
C LEU A 179 25.43 -17.69 -12.68
N ALA A 180 25.95 -18.68 -11.94
CA ALA A 180 26.90 -19.65 -12.47
C ALA A 180 26.30 -20.48 -13.64
N ASP A 181 25.03 -20.89 -13.54
CA ASP A 181 24.33 -21.61 -14.61
C ASP A 181 24.14 -20.75 -15.87
N LEU A 182 23.93 -19.44 -15.69
CA LEU A 182 23.81 -18.47 -16.78
C LEU A 182 25.14 -18.17 -17.47
N GLU A 183 26.25 -18.22 -16.75
CA GLU A 183 27.62 -18.02 -17.26
C GLU A 183 28.21 -19.29 -17.89
N SER A 184 27.69 -20.47 -17.53
CA SER A 184 28.14 -21.75 -18.07
C SER A 184 28.11 -21.78 -19.62
N PRO A 185 29.25 -22.06 -20.30
CA PRO A 185 29.44 -21.80 -21.73
C PRO A 185 28.51 -22.54 -22.70
N SER A 186 27.88 -23.64 -22.29
CA SER A 186 26.93 -24.41 -23.11
C SER A 186 26.28 -25.52 -22.29
N GLY A 187 25.13 -26.01 -22.73
CA GLY A 187 24.39 -27.09 -22.08
C GLY A 187 23.01 -26.66 -21.59
N GLU A 188 22.08 -27.61 -21.59
CA GLU A 188 20.77 -27.47 -20.98
C GLU A 188 20.91 -27.58 -19.45
N ILE A 189 20.31 -26.65 -18.71
CA ILE A 189 20.28 -26.68 -17.25
C ILE A 189 19.16 -27.61 -16.80
N THR A 190 19.49 -28.57 -15.95
CA THR A 190 18.58 -29.60 -15.41
C THR A 190 18.67 -29.74 -13.89
N SER A 191 19.44 -28.88 -13.22
CA SER A 191 19.76 -28.94 -11.79
C SER A 191 18.67 -28.38 -10.87
N HIS A 192 17.69 -27.64 -11.40
CA HIS A 192 16.60 -27.04 -10.63
C HIS A 192 15.27 -27.75 -10.87
N ASP A 193 14.18 -27.18 -10.33
CA ASP A 193 12.83 -27.58 -10.72
C ASP A 193 12.54 -27.27 -12.21
N GLY A 194 11.46 -27.87 -12.74
CA GLY A 194 11.12 -27.75 -14.15
C GLY A 194 10.83 -26.31 -14.62
N SER A 195 10.33 -25.44 -13.75
CA SER A 195 10.08 -24.03 -14.09
C SER A 195 11.40 -23.26 -14.23
N THR A 196 12.24 -23.34 -13.20
CA THR A 196 13.53 -22.63 -13.17
C THR A 196 14.44 -23.09 -14.32
N ASN A 197 14.55 -24.40 -14.56
CA ASN A 197 15.29 -24.95 -15.70
C ASN A 197 14.76 -24.40 -17.03
N GLY A 198 13.45 -24.48 -17.26
CA GLY A 198 12.82 -24.02 -18.50
C GLY A 198 13.08 -22.53 -18.77
N LEU A 199 12.94 -21.68 -17.74
CA LEU A 199 13.19 -20.24 -17.84
C LEU A 199 14.66 -19.92 -18.16
N ILE A 200 15.60 -20.55 -17.46
CA ILE A 200 17.04 -20.38 -17.70
C ILE A 200 17.39 -20.80 -19.13
N ASN A 201 16.92 -21.98 -19.56
CA ASN A 201 17.21 -22.51 -20.90
C ASN A 201 16.59 -21.65 -22.01
N TYR A 202 15.35 -21.18 -21.81
CA TYR A 202 14.72 -20.21 -22.71
C TYR A 202 15.56 -18.94 -22.83
N TYR A 203 15.95 -18.32 -21.71
CA TYR A 203 16.81 -17.13 -21.71
C TYR A 203 18.14 -17.37 -22.44
N LYS A 204 18.85 -18.48 -22.14
CA LYS A 204 20.14 -18.81 -22.78
C LYS A 204 19.98 -19.00 -24.29
N LYS A 205 18.86 -19.56 -24.76
CA LYS A 205 18.53 -19.69 -26.19
C LYS A 205 18.30 -18.32 -26.84
N GLN A 206 17.50 -17.45 -26.22
CA GLN A 206 17.18 -16.12 -26.78
C GLN A 206 18.37 -15.16 -26.76
N ARG A 207 19.19 -15.16 -25.70
CA ARG A 207 20.38 -14.28 -25.60
C ARG A 207 21.39 -14.52 -26.73
N LYS A 208 21.50 -15.75 -27.24
CA LYS A 208 22.34 -16.06 -28.40
C LYS A 208 21.80 -15.45 -29.70
N VAL A 209 20.48 -15.31 -29.83
CA VAL A 209 19.82 -14.74 -31.01
C VAL A 209 19.99 -13.21 -31.07
N VAL A 210 20.12 -12.54 -29.91
CA VAL A 210 20.23 -11.07 -29.81
C VAL A 210 21.68 -10.57 -29.94
N ARG A 211 22.69 -11.43 -29.82
CA ARG A 211 24.09 -11.08 -30.10
C ARG A 211 24.35 -11.10 -31.61
N ILE A 212 23.89 -10.06 -32.31
CA ILE A 212 24.33 -9.67 -33.66
C ILE A 212 25.34 -8.54 -33.53
#